data_AF-A0A957UWE8-F1
#
_entry.id   AF-A0A957UWE8-F1
#
_cell.length_a   1.000
_cell.length_b   1.000
_cell.length_c   1.000
_cell.angle_alpha   90.00
_cell.angle_beta   90.00
_cell.angle_gamma   90.00
#
_symmetry.space_group_name_H-M   'P 1'
#
loop_
_entity.id
_entity.type
_entity.pdbx_description
1 polymer ?
#
loop_
_entity_poly.entity_id
_entity_poly.type
_entity_poly.pdbx_seq_one_letter_code
_entity_poly.pdbx_strand_id
1 'polypeptide(L)'
;MTQQPYTLNRRAFIKASAIATFTAALAGTKVMSQPAFAQSEMSDIDILNYALTLEHLESRAYEVVNNIDLLDGAARDYFVEFGNQEAAHVVALTGTITKLGGTPVRAQADYNWPDFQTGQEVLDYFQTLEELGAAAYLGQAGNIQ
;
A
#
# COMPACT_ATOMS: atom_id res chain seq x y z
N MET A 1 25.74 -34.02 -10.53
CA MET A 1 25.18 -32.84 -9.81
C MET A 1 24.46 -32.01 -10.84
N THR A 2 23.14 -32.16 -10.94
CA THR A 2 22.30 -31.50 -11.95
C THR A 2 21.34 -30.58 -11.21
N GLN A 3 21.52 -29.27 -11.37
CA GLN A 3 20.66 -28.25 -10.77
C GLN A 3 19.28 -28.28 -11.44
N GLN A 4 18.22 -28.43 -10.64
CA GLN A 4 16.83 -28.33 -11.08
C GLN A 4 16.42 -26.85 -11.12
N PRO A 5 15.79 -26.35 -12.19
CA PRO A 5 15.34 -24.96 -12.25
C PRO A 5 14.12 -24.76 -11.34
N TYR A 6 14.20 -23.78 -10.43
CA TYR A 6 13.06 -23.33 -9.63
C TYR A 6 12.13 -22.53 -10.54
N THR A 7 11.16 -23.20 -11.18
CA THR A 7 10.09 -22.50 -11.90
C THR A 7 9.07 -22.00 -10.88
N LEU A 8 9.14 -20.72 -10.54
CA LEU A 8 8.11 -20.08 -9.73
C LEU A 8 6.79 -20.10 -10.52
N ASN A 9 5.86 -20.93 -10.07
CA ASN A 9 4.52 -21.04 -10.63
C ASN A 9 3.81 -19.68 -10.49
N ARG A 10 3.64 -18.97 -11.60
CA ARG A 10 2.86 -17.72 -11.69
C ARG A 10 1.46 -17.84 -11.04
N ARG A 11 0.89 -19.06 -11.04
CA ARG A 11 -0.40 -19.38 -10.41
C ARG A 11 -0.38 -19.48 -8.88
N ALA A 12 0.78 -19.69 -8.26
CA ALA A 12 0.93 -19.65 -6.81
C ALA A 12 0.99 -18.19 -6.31
N PHE A 13 1.54 -17.27 -7.10
CA PHE A 13 1.55 -15.84 -6.82
C PHE A 13 0.15 -15.20 -6.94
N ILE A 14 -0.66 -15.62 -7.93
CA ILE A 14 -2.05 -15.16 -8.09
C ILE A 14 -2.96 -15.62 -6.94
N LYS A 15 -2.60 -16.64 -6.16
CA LYS A 15 -3.39 -17.04 -4.97
C LYS A 15 -3.07 -16.23 -3.71
N ALA A 16 -2.03 -15.40 -3.73
CA ALA A 16 -1.65 -14.56 -2.58
C ALA A 16 -2.28 -13.16 -2.62
N SER A 17 -3.09 -12.83 -3.63
CA SER A 17 -3.90 -11.63 -3.63
C SER A 17 -5.14 -11.83 -2.75
N ALA A 18 -4.92 -11.96 -1.44
CA ALA A 18 -5.93 -11.67 -0.43
C ALA A 18 -6.14 -10.15 -0.40
N ILE A 19 -6.69 -9.61 -1.49
CA ILE A 19 -7.13 -8.23 -1.57
C ILE A 19 -8.33 -8.11 -0.63
N ALA A 20 -8.25 -7.12 0.27
CA ALA A 20 -9.21 -6.78 1.34
C ALA A 20 -9.10 -7.49 2.70
N THR A 21 -7.91 -7.92 3.15
CA THR A 21 -7.72 -8.30 4.58
C THR A 21 -6.77 -7.42 5.40
N PHE A 22 -6.00 -6.50 4.80
CA PHE A 22 -5.11 -5.64 5.60
C PHE A 22 -5.85 -4.49 6.30
N THR A 23 -6.85 -3.87 5.66
CA THR A 23 -7.68 -2.84 6.31
C THR A 23 -8.50 -3.39 7.47
N ALA A 24 -8.97 -4.64 7.38
CA ALA A 24 -9.71 -5.28 8.45
C ALA A 24 -8.83 -5.74 9.62
N ALA A 25 -7.58 -6.13 9.36
CA ALA A 25 -6.65 -6.58 10.39
C ALA A 25 -6.22 -5.42 11.32
N LEU A 26 -6.10 -4.19 10.78
CA LEU A 26 -5.72 -3.02 11.58
C LEU A 26 -6.91 -2.35 12.32
N ALA A 27 -8.14 -2.62 11.89
CA ALA A 27 -9.35 -2.00 12.43
C ALA A 27 -10.07 -2.82 13.53
N GLY A 28 -9.58 -4.01 13.89
CA GLY A 28 -10.15 -4.85 14.97
C GLY A 28 -11.60 -5.33 14.72
N THR A 29 -12.17 -5.06 13.56
CA THR A 29 -13.53 -5.46 13.19
C THR A 29 -13.56 -6.92 12.75
N LYS A 30 -14.33 -7.76 13.45
CA LYS A 30 -14.69 -9.11 12.99
C LYS A 30 -15.28 -9.03 11.58
N VAL A 31 -14.53 -9.46 10.57
CA VAL A 31 -15.05 -9.63 9.21
C VAL A 31 -15.94 -10.88 9.23
N MET A 32 -17.25 -10.67 9.14
CA MET A 32 -18.16 -11.76 8.76
C MET A 32 -17.80 -12.19 7.34
N SER A 33 -17.48 -13.46 7.17
CA SER A 33 -17.20 -14.09 5.88
C SER A 33 -18.39 -13.88 4.93
N GLN A 34 -18.27 -12.93 4.01
CA GLN A 34 -19.19 -12.81 2.89
C GLN A 34 -18.83 -13.88 1.83
N PRO A 35 -19.82 -14.48 1.16
CA PRO A 35 -19.58 -15.48 0.14
C PRO A 35 -18.74 -14.89 -1.00
N ALA A 36 -17.83 -15.69 -1.54
CA ALA A 36 -16.94 -15.32 -2.64
C ALA A 36 -17.76 -14.75 -3.81
N PHE A 37 -17.72 -13.43 -3.97
CA PHE A 37 -18.22 -12.78 -5.18
C PHE A 37 -17.37 -13.27 -6.35
N ALA A 38 -18.03 -13.70 -7.42
CA ALA A 38 -17.40 -13.90 -8.71
C ALA A 38 -16.52 -12.68 -9.01
N GLN A 39 -15.28 -12.93 -9.41
CA GLN A 39 -14.28 -11.91 -9.70
C GLN A 39 -14.80 -10.97 -10.80
N SER A 40 -15.50 -9.91 -10.40
CA SER A 40 -15.76 -8.78 -11.29
C SER A 40 -14.39 -8.20 -11.61
N GLU A 41 -14.06 -8.08 -12.89
CA GLU A 41 -12.88 -7.30 -13.29
C GLU A 41 -13.02 -5.91 -12.69
N MET A 42 -12.07 -5.52 -11.84
CA MET A 42 -12.03 -4.16 -11.30
C MET A 42 -11.86 -3.19 -12.47
N SER A 43 -12.61 -2.10 -12.48
CA SER A 43 -12.39 -1.05 -13.47
C SER A 43 -11.05 -0.34 -13.22
N ASP A 44 -10.52 0.36 -14.22
CA ASP A 44 -9.33 1.19 -14.03
C ASP A 44 -9.52 2.22 -12.90
N ILE A 45 -10.73 2.76 -12.75
CA ILE A 45 -11.07 3.69 -11.67
C ILE A 45 -11.03 3.00 -10.31
N ASP A 46 -11.44 1.73 -10.21
CA ASP A 46 -11.34 0.96 -8.97
C ASP A 46 -9.88 0.66 -8.62
N ILE A 47 -9.07 0.30 -9.63
CA ILE A 47 -7.63 0.08 -9.46
C ILE A 47 -6.92 1.36 -9.02
N LEU A 48 -7.24 2.50 -9.63
CA LEU A 48 -6.67 3.80 -9.25
C LEU A 48 -7.11 4.22 -7.84
N ASN A 49 -8.35 3.95 -7.44
CA ASN A 49 -8.80 4.22 -6.06
C ASN A 49 -8.16 3.26 -5.04
N TYR A 50 -7.90 2.02 -5.44
CA TYR A 50 -7.14 1.09 -4.63
C TYR A 50 -5.71 1.61 -4.39
N ALA A 51 -5.03 2.01 -5.47
CA ALA A 51 -3.72 2.68 -5.40
C ALA A 51 -3.77 3.93 -4.50
N LEU A 52 -4.74 4.83 -4.71
CA LEU A 52 -4.88 6.05 -3.91
C LEU A 52 -5.11 5.77 -2.41
N THR A 53 -5.74 4.64 -2.07
CA THR A 53 -5.89 4.22 -0.67
C THR A 53 -4.54 3.88 -0.03
N LEU A 54 -3.64 3.23 -0.77
CA LEU A 54 -2.29 2.90 -0.31
C LEU A 54 -1.45 4.17 -0.16
N GLU A 55 -1.50 5.07 -1.14
CA GLU A 55 -0.76 6.33 -1.09
C GLU A 55 -1.18 7.22 0.09
N HIS A 56 -2.48 7.26 0.44
CA HIS A 56 -2.92 7.96 1.65
C HIS A 56 -2.36 7.33 2.92
N LEU A 57 -2.27 5.99 2.98
CA LEU A 57 -1.70 5.28 4.12
C LEU A 57 -0.20 5.59 4.25
N GLU A 58 0.57 5.44 3.18
CA GLU A 58 2.02 5.63 3.16
C GLU A 58 2.41 7.09 3.40
N SER A 59 1.73 8.04 2.73
CA SER A 59 1.94 9.47 2.97
C SER A 59 1.69 9.85 4.44
N ARG A 60 0.62 9.30 5.06
CA ARG A 60 0.34 9.54 6.47
C ARG A 60 1.35 8.86 7.39
N ALA A 61 1.82 7.67 7.04
CA ALA A 61 2.86 6.97 7.80
C ALA A 61 4.14 7.81 7.85
N TYR A 62 4.61 8.28 6.69
CA TYR A 62 5.80 9.13 6.59
C TYR A 62 5.65 10.43 7.39
N GLU A 63 4.49 11.08 7.31
CA GLU A 63 4.22 12.30 8.11
C GLU A 63 4.33 12.02 9.62
N VAL A 64 3.80 10.89 10.09
CA VAL A 64 3.89 10.52 11.51
C VAL A 64 5.33 10.28 11.94
N VAL A 65 6.09 9.44 11.21
CA VAL A 65 7.45 9.09 11.66
C VAL A 65 8.45 10.23 11.52
N ASN A 66 8.25 11.13 10.56
CA ASN A 66 9.08 12.33 10.42
C ASN A 66 8.89 13.33 11.59
N ASN A 67 7.80 13.21 12.35
CA ASN A 67 7.47 14.07 13.49
C ASN A 67 7.87 13.51 14.88
N ILE A 68 8.23 12.23 14.98
CA ILE A 68 8.61 11.59 16.26
C ILE A 68 10.13 11.56 16.50
N ASP A 69 10.92 12.17 15.61
CA ASP A 69 12.38 12.38 15.74
C ASP A 69 13.21 11.11 16.06
N LEU A 70 12.79 9.93 15.60
CA LEU A 70 13.52 8.66 15.78
C LEU A 70 14.59 8.38 14.72
N LEU A 71 14.61 9.16 13.63
CA LEU A 71 15.59 9.04 12.55
C LEU A 71 16.45 10.31 12.48
N ASP A 72 17.71 10.15 12.08
CA ASP A 72 18.66 11.23 11.89
C ASP A 72 19.52 11.03 10.61
N GLY A 73 20.33 12.05 10.31
CA GLY A 73 21.24 12.05 9.17
C GLY A 73 20.57 11.67 7.86
N ALA A 74 21.27 10.85 7.06
CA ALA A 74 20.78 10.42 5.75
C ALA A 74 19.47 9.64 5.80
N ALA A 75 19.21 8.87 6.88
CA ALA A 75 17.97 8.13 7.01
C ALA A 75 16.77 9.09 7.11
N ARG A 76 16.91 10.16 7.90
CA ARG A 76 15.87 11.20 7.98
C ARG A 76 15.69 11.94 6.66
N ASP A 77 16.79 12.29 5.98
CA ASP A 77 16.71 12.98 4.70
C ASP A 77 15.94 12.16 3.66
N TYR A 78 16.19 10.85 3.58
CA TYR A 78 15.43 9.96 2.70
C TYR A 78 13.96 9.81 3.11
N PHE A 79 13.65 9.71 4.40
CA PHE A 79 12.26 9.60 4.86
C PHE A 79 11.44 10.87 4.60
N VAL A 80 12.07 12.05 4.65
CA VAL A 80 11.42 13.29 4.23
C VAL A 80 11.15 13.27 2.72
N GLU A 81 12.14 12.85 1.93
CA GLU A 81 12.00 12.75 0.47
C GLU A 81 10.92 11.75 0.04
N PHE A 82 10.90 10.54 0.60
CA PHE A 82 9.86 9.54 0.31
C PHE A 82 8.48 10.02 0.74
N GLY A 83 8.34 10.66 1.90
CA GLY A 83 7.09 11.29 2.30
C GLY A 83 6.57 12.32 1.30
N ASN A 84 7.47 13.08 0.65
CA ASN A 84 7.10 14.01 -0.42
C ASN A 84 6.67 13.27 -1.70
N GLN A 85 7.28 12.13 -2.01
CA GLN A 85 6.93 11.30 -3.17
C GLN A 85 5.52 10.71 -3.01
N GLU A 86 5.19 10.15 -1.85
CA GLU A 86 3.85 9.61 -1.61
C GLU A 86 2.78 10.72 -1.60
N ALA A 87 3.10 11.89 -1.06
CA ALA A 87 2.20 13.05 -1.18
C ALA A 87 1.99 13.48 -2.64
N ALA A 88 3.02 13.40 -3.48
CA ALA A 88 2.90 13.69 -4.91
C ALA A 88 2.09 12.61 -5.65
N HIS A 89 2.22 11.34 -5.27
CA HIS A 89 1.40 10.24 -5.79
C HIS A 89 -0.09 10.43 -5.46
N VAL A 90 -0.42 10.80 -4.22
CA VAL A 90 -1.80 11.15 -3.82
C VAL A 90 -2.40 12.21 -4.75
N VAL A 91 -1.65 13.28 -5.02
CA VAL A 91 -2.09 14.36 -5.93
C VAL A 91 -2.27 13.84 -7.36
N ALA A 92 -1.31 13.06 -7.86
CA ALA A 92 -1.34 12.53 -9.22
C ALA A 92 -2.53 11.57 -9.45
N LEU A 93 -2.77 10.64 -8.52
CA LEU A 93 -3.87 9.68 -8.60
C LEU A 93 -5.23 10.37 -8.44
N THR A 94 -5.36 11.27 -7.46
CA THR A 94 -6.59 12.07 -7.28
C THR A 94 -6.94 12.84 -8.55
N GLY A 95 -5.95 13.49 -9.17
CA GLY A 95 -6.11 14.21 -10.42
C GLY A 95 -6.49 13.29 -11.58
N THR A 96 -5.87 12.12 -11.67
CA THR A 96 -6.14 11.13 -12.73
C THR A 96 -7.55 10.57 -12.62
N ILE A 97 -7.96 10.12 -11.43
CA ILE A 97 -9.31 9.60 -11.17
C ILE A 97 -10.36 10.65 -11.55
N THR A 98 -10.15 11.90 -11.13
CA THR A 98 -11.07 13.00 -11.45
C THR A 98 -11.17 13.23 -12.96
N LYS A 99 -10.05 13.22 -13.68
CA LYS A 99 -10.01 13.39 -15.15
C LYS A 99 -10.75 12.26 -15.88
N LEU A 100 -10.71 11.05 -15.34
CA LEU A 100 -11.43 9.89 -15.87
C LEU A 100 -12.92 9.88 -15.47
N GLY A 101 -13.40 10.90 -14.77
CA GLY A 101 -14.80 11.00 -14.32
C GLY A 101 -15.13 10.17 -13.08
N GLY A 102 -14.11 9.60 -12.42
CA GLY A 102 -14.25 8.88 -11.16
C GLY A 102 -14.31 9.82 -9.95
N THR A 103 -14.72 9.27 -8.80
CA THR A 103 -14.64 9.96 -7.51
C THR A 103 -13.42 9.45 -6.74
N PRO A 104 -12.44 10.31 -6.43
CA PRO A 104 -11.28 9.91 -5.64
C PRO A 104 -11.67 9.53 -4.21
N VAL A 105 -11.12 8.42 -3.73
CA VAL A 105 -11.24 7.99 -2.34
C VAL A 105 -10.53 9.00 -1.42
N ARG A 106 -11.16 9.27 -0.28
CA ARG A 106 -10.61 10.16 0.74
C ARG A 106 -9.69 9.38 1.68
N ALA A 107 -8.66 10.05 2.18
CA ALA A 107 -7.88 9.54 3.30
C ALA A 107 -8.78 9.18 4.49
N GLN A 108 -8.38 8.18 5.26
CA GLN A 108 -9.04 7.89 6.53
C GLN A 108 -8.79 9.03 7.52
N ALA A 109 -9.71 9.24 8.46
CA ALA A 109 -9.54 10.24 9.51
C ALA A 109 -8.39 9.86 10.45
N ASP A 110 -8.27 8.56 10.74
CA ASP A 110 -7.33 8.01 11.71
C ASP A 110 -6.75 6.69 11.20
N TYR A 111 -5.50 6.44 11.55
CA TYR A 111 -4.77 5.20 11.29
C TYR A 111 -4.14 4.72 12.60
N ASN A 112 -4.03 3.42 12.77
CA ASN A 112 -3.40 2.83 13.96
C ASN A 112 -1.93 2.50 13.66
N TRP A 113 -1.02 3.19 14.33
CA TRP A 113 0.42 3.03 14.13
C TRP A 113 1.04 2.27 15.31
N PRO A 114 2.14 1.53 15.09
CA PRO A 114 2.98 1.06 16.18
C PRO A 114 3.51 2.23 17.02
N ASP A 115 3.67 2.01 18.32
CA ASP A 115 4.35 2.95 19.22
C ASP A 115 5.86 2.75 19.09
N PHE A 116 6.45 3.32 18.05
CA PHE A 116 7.88 3.19 17.74
C PHE A 116 8.76 3.75 18.87
N GLN A 117 9.73 2.96 19.31
CA GLN A 117 10.70 3.34 20.35
C GLN A 117 12.10 3.60 19.78
N THR A 118 12.40 3.06 18.60
CA THR A 118 13.73 3.18 17.98
C THR A 118 13.65 3.44 16.48
N GLY A 119 14.70 4.07 15.93
CA GLY A 119 14.83 4.24 14.48
C GLY A 119 14.87 2.93 13.70
N GLN A 120 15.40 1.85 14.28
CA GLN A 120 15.41 0.53 13.63
C GLN A 120 13.99 -0.03 13.47
N GLU A 121 13.13 0.13 14.48
CA GLU A 121 11.73 -0.29 14.37
C GLU A 121 10.98 0.47 13.28
N VAL A 122 11.31 1.76 13.09
CA VAL A 122 10.79 2.56 11.97
C VAL A 122 11.30 1.98 10.63
N LEU A 123 12.59 1.73 10.48
CA LEU A 123 13.16 1.20 9.24
C LEU A 123 12.57 -0.17 8.86
N ASP A 124 12.44 -1.09 9.83
CA ASP A 124 11.89 -2.43 9.58
C ASP A 124 10.41 -2.37 9.19
N TYR A 125 9.65 -1.48 9.81
CA TYR A 125 8.25 -1.25 9.48
C TYR A 125 8.10 -0.69 8.06
N PHE A 126 8.87 0.33 7.71
CA PHE A 126 8.78 0.95 6.39
C PHE A 126 9.28 0.03 5.28
N GLN A 127 10.32 -0.77 5.51
CA GLN A 127 10.68 -1.81 4.54
C GLN A 127 9.50 -2.73 4.22
N THR A 128 8.78 -3.17 5.24
CA THR A 128 7.60 -4.02 5.05
C THR A 128 6.45 -3.27 4.37
N LEU A 129 6.20 -2.02 4.77
CA LEU A 129 5.14 -1.18 4.20
C LEU A 129 5.36 -0.99 2.70
N GLU A 130 6.56 -0.54 2.30
CA GLU A 130 6.94 -0.27 0.91
C GLU A 130 6.91 -1.54 0.04
N GLU A 131 7.40 -2.67 0.56
CA GLU A 131 7.35 -3.94 -0.16
C GLU A 131 5.91 -4.40 -0.42
N LEU A 132 5.01 -4.21 0.56
CA LEU A 132 3.60 -4.54 0.42
C LEU A 132 2.88 -3.58 -0.55
N GLY A 133 3.18 -2.28 -0.49
CA GLY A 133 2.69 -1.28 -1.43
C GLY A 133 3.09 -1.63 -2.87
N ALA A 134 4.38 -1.84 -3.13
CA ALA A 134 4.89 -2.22 -4.44
C ALA A 134 4.29 -3.54 -4.96
N ALA A 135 4.16 -4.56 -4.10
CA ALA A 135 3.54 -5.83 -4.47
C ALA A 135 2.05 -5.67 -4.82
N ALA A 136 1.33 -4.81 -4.10
CA ALA A 136 -0.06 -4.50 -4.37
C ALA A 136 -0.26 -3.82 -5.73
N TYR A 137 0.58 -2.83 -6.06
CA TYR A 137 0.61 -2.21 -7.39
C TYR A 137 0.89 -3.23 -8.49
N LEU A 138 1.93 -4.04 -8.33
CA LEU A 138 2.30 -5.06 -9.31
C LEU A 138 1.18 -6.08 -9.53
N GLY A 139 0.43 -6.43 -8.47
CA GLY A 139 -0.72 -7.32 -8.53
C GLY A 139 -1.88 -6.77 -9.36
N GLN A 140 -2.01 -5.44 -9.48
CA GLN A 140 -3.06 -4.79 -10.28
C GLN A 140 -2.58 -4.31 -11.65
N ALA A 141 -1.27 -4.19 -11.88
CA ALA A 141 -0.72 -3.63 -13.11
C ALA A 141 -1.23 -4.33 -14.39
N GLY A 142 -1.49 -5.64 -14.34
CA GLY A 142 -2.03 -6.40 -15.47
C GLY A 142 -3.54 -6.28 -15.71
N ASN A 143 -4.27 -5.61 -14.81
CA ASN A 143 -5.72 -5.45 -14.87
C ASN A 143 -6.14 -4.07 -15.42
N ILE A 144 -5.17 -3.16 -15.65
CA ILE A 144 -5.39 -1.85 -16.25
C ILE A 144 -5.58 -2.00 -17.77
N GLN A 145 -6.62 -1.38 -18.34
CA GLN A 145 -7.03 -1.53 -19.75
C GLN A 145 -6.73 -0.32 -20.65
#